data_AF-S3T7G7-F1
#
_entry.id   AF-S3T7G7-F1
#
_cell.length_a   1.000
_cell.length_b   1.000
_cell.length_c   1.000
_cell.angle_alpha   90.00
_cell.angle_beta   90.00
_cell.angle_gamma   90.00
#
_symmetry.space_group_name_H-M   'P 1'
#
loop_
_entity.id
_entity.type
_entity.pdbx_description
1 polymer ?
#
loop_
_entity_poly.entity_id
_entity_poly.type
_entity_poly.pdbx_seq_one_letter_code
_entity_poly.pdbx_strand_id
1 'polypeptide(L)'
;MYIFIDESGLFRPTDNNRACSTIGALCVPDESMEKLENALNDLKKALDIESENEIKNPRPDCSSQPFELFITELKSLNCSFEALVTNISIDESETIVQRKNSIIKGIEKHIEKEQLVGDELNHSMEIKSLLENLSLQLFQQVYMQCHLLVGLIEKAVNFYAKLSPQSLSSFQWRLDQKGIEANAKKFEKVFESLYLTIAVSSTLRSPMRLVAGEGKDFNYLLKSFYTKKCDEKLESDAKFYEIDLPTLKDDMYPIQLGLILGDDFKFTDSKTSHGLQVVDLLVSSTNRCLKKNFTDNEKMARLLGGLMINSPDYGKYALRTVCFDGSISHAKGTEDTIELYELMDQSSNKVFTEEFKKNLFINMKKAQST
;
A
#
# COMPACT_ATOMS: atom_id res chain seq x y z
N MET A 1 -1.96 0.50 15.83
CA MET A 1 -1.80 1.45 14.72
C MET A 1 -3.02 1.40 13.83
N TYR A 2 -3.53 2.55 13.40
CA TYR A 2 -4.59 2.66 12.41
C TYR A 2 -4.01 2.81 11.00
N ILE A 3 -4.62 2.16 10.03
CA ILE A 3 -4.25 2.26 8.61
C ILE A 3 -5.51 2.53 7.80
N PHE A 4 -5.53 3.68 7.14
CA PHE A 4 -6.62 4.14 6.29
C PHE A 4 -6.21 4.05 4.83
N ILE A 5 -7.04 3.46 3.97
CA ILE A 5 -6.74 3.28 2.55
C ILE A 5 -7.85 3.86 1.70
N ASP A 6 -7.45 4.63 0.69
CA ASP A 6 -8.35 5.21 -0.32
C ASP A 6 -7.63 5.31 -1.68
N GLU A 7 -8.38 5.63 -2.74
CA GLU A 7 -7.88 5.82 -4.09
C GLU A 7 -8.30 7.15 -4.72
N SER A 8 -7.55 7.58 -5.74
CA SER A 8 -7.91 8.74 -6.56
C SER A 8 -7.54 8.50 -8.02
N GLY A 9 -8.41 8.93 -8.92
CA GLY A 9 -8.23 8.80 -10.36
C GLY A 9 -9.15 7.76 -11.00
N LEU A 10 -9.13 7.73 -12.33
CA LEU A 10 -9.93 6.79 -13.11
C LEU A 10 -9.08 5.60 -13.50
N PHE A 11 -9.40 4.44 -12.94
CA PHE A 11 -8.71 3.17 -13.20
C PHE A 11 -9.12 2.56 -14.55
N ARG A 12 -9.25 3.40 -15.58
CA ARG A 12 -9.67 3.01 -16.93
C ARG A 12 -8.56 3.35 -17.91
N PRO A 13 -8.30 2.47 -18.89
CA PRO A 13 -7.41 2.77 -20.01
C PRO A 13 -7.73 4.12 -20.65
N THR A 14 -6.71 4.92 -20.91
CA THR A 14 -6.85 6.22 -21.57
C THR A 14 -5.66 6.51 -22.48
N ASP A 15 -5.91 7.29 -23.54
CA ASP A 15 -4.85 7.80 -24.44
C ASP A 15 -4.02 8.91 -23.78
N ASN A 16 -4.45 9.40 -22.61
CA ASN A 16 -3.73 10.44 -21.89
C ASN A 16 -2.59 9.83 -21.07
N ASN A 17 -1.36 9.93 -21.57
CA ASN A 17 -0.15 9.47 -20.89
C ASN A 17 0.17 10.20 -19.57
N ARG A 18 -0.58 11.24 -19.19
CA ARG A 18 -0.49 11.89 -17.86
C ARG A 18 -1.57 11.42 -16.89
N ALA A 19 -2.49 10.57 -17.34
CA ALA A 19 -3.51 10.03 -16.47
C ALA A 19 -2.89 9.00 -15.53
N CYS A 20 -2.65 9.45 -14.30
CA CYS A 20 -2.36 8.57 -13.20
C CYS A 20 -3.63 8.22 -12.42
N SER A 21 -3.62 7.01 -11.88
CA SER A 21 -4.47 6.56 -10.80
C SER A 21 -3.60 6.20 -9.61
N THR A 22 -4.03 6.58 -8.42
CA THR A 22 -3.25 6.47 -7.18
C THR A 22 -4.08 5.73 -6.15
N ILE A 23 -3.43 4.85 -5.39
CA ILE A 23 -3.97 4.26 -4.17
C ILE A 23 -2.99 4.61 -3.07
N GLY A 24 -3.45 5.06 -1.92
CA GLY A 24 -2.57 5.36 -0.81
C GLY A 24 -3.10 4.89 0.52
N ALA A 25 -2.17 4.77 1.45
CA ALA A 25 -2.39 4.36 2.82
C ALA A 25 -1.82 5.42 3.76
N LEU A 26 -2.62 5.88 4.70
CA LEU A 26 -2.18 6.66 5.84
C LEU A 26 -2.07 5.74 7.05
N CYS A 27 -0.87 5.65 7.64
CA CYS A 27 -0.67 5.02 8.94
C CYS A 27 -0.64 6.09 10.03
N VAL A 28 -1.32 5.81 11.14
CA VAL A 28 -1.45 6.70 12.28
C VAL A 28 -1.18 5.88 13.57
N PRO A 29 -0.19 6.27 14.39
CA PRO A 29 -0.01 5.69 15.72
C PRO A 29 -1.29 5.77 16.55
N ASP A 30 -1.54 4.78 17.41
CA ASP A 30 -2.77 4.75 18.21
C ASP A 30 -2.91 6.01 19.08
N GLU A 31 -1.81 6.48 19.66
CA GLU A 31 -1.73 7.68 20.49
C GLU A 31 -1.95 9.00 19.73
N SER A 32 -1.89 8.98 18.40
CA SER A 32 -2.01 10.17 17.55
C SER A 32 -3.41 10.35 16.95
N MET A 33 -4.31 9.38 17.11
CA MET A 33 -5.63 9.41 16.47
C MET A 33 -6.48 10.61 16.86
N GLU A 34 -6.61 10.94 18.14
CA GLU A 34 -7.40 12.11 18.58
C GLU A 34 -6.82 13.42 18.01
N LYS A 35 -5.50 13.54 17.95
CA LYS A 35 -4.83 14.73 17.39
C LYS A 35 -4.99 14.83 15.88
N LEU A 36 -5.03 13.70 15.17
CA LEU A 36 -5.35 13.65 13.75
C LEU A 36 -6.74 14.23 13.48
N GLU A 37 -7.73 13.84 14.29
CA GLU A 37 -9.10 14.32 14.18
C GLU A 37 -9.18 15.84 14.42
N ASN A 38 -8.48 16.32 15.45
CA ASN A 38 -8.36 17.75 15.72
C ASN A 38 -7.70 18.51 14.56
N ALA A 39 -6.61 18.00 14.00
CA ALA A 39 -5.93 18.62 12.86
C ALA A 39 -6.83 18.72 11.62
N LEU A 40 -7.64 17.69 11.34
CA LEU A 40 -8.61 17.74 10.25
C LEU A 40 -9.74 18.74 10.53
N ASN A 41 -10.25 18.79 11.75
CA ASN A 41 -11.29 19.75 12.14
C ASN A 41 -10.79 21.20 12.08
N ASP A 42 -9.54 21.44 12.47
CA ASP A 42 -8.90 22.75 12.34
C ASP A 42 -8.73 23.16 10.87
N LEU A 43 -8.36 22.22 9.99
CA LEU A 43 -8.35 22.46 8.55
C LEU A 43 -9.75 22.79 8.02
N LYS A 44 -10.77 22.01 8.37
CA LYS A 44 -12.17 22.26 7.95
C LYS A 44 -12.63 23.64 8.38
N LYS A 45 -12.39 24.00 9.65
CA LYS A 45 -12.71 25.32 10.19
C LYS A 45 -11.99 26.44 9.47
N ALA A 46 -10.71 26.28 9.15
CA ALA A 46 -9.93 27.27 8.40
C ALA A 46 -10.37 27.42 6.93
N LEU A 47 -11.12 26.44 6.41
CA LEU A 47 -11.70 26.44 5.07
C LEU A 47 -13.21 26.79 5.06
N ASP A 48 -13.77 27.20 6.21
CA ASP A 48 -15.21 27.46 6.40
C ASP A 48 -16.10 26.25 6.02
N ILE A 49 -15.65 25.03 6.34
CA ILE A 49 -16.36 23.77 6.13
C ILE A 49 -16.84 23.25 7.49
N GLU A 50 -18.11 22.86 7.58
CA GLU A 50 -18.67 22.24 8.79
C GLU A 50 -17.99 20.90 9.10
N SER A 51 -17.85 20.56 10.37
CA SER A 51 -17.11 19.37 10.84
C SER A 51 -17.67 18.05 10.28
N GLU A 52 -18.98 17.98 10.07
CA GLU A 52 -19.70 16.83 9.50
C GLU A 52 -19.42 16.64 7.99
N ASN A 53 -18.99 17.70 7.30
CA ASN A 53 -18.84 17.71 5.85
C ASN A 53 -17.43 17.31 5.42
N GLU A 54 -17.33 16.58 4.32
CA GLU A 54 -16.05 16.24 3.69
C GLU A 54 -15.54 17.38 2.80
N ILE A 55 -14.22 17.54 2.77
CA ILE A 55 -13.55 18.54 1.91
C ILE A 55 -13.51 17.98 0.48
N LYS A 56 -14.53 18.23 -0.35
CA LYS A 56 -14.61 17.68 -1.73
C LYS A 56 -14.13 18.62 -2.83
N ASN A 57 -14.76 19.80 -3.00
CA ASN A 57 -14.44 20.75 -4.06
C ASN A 57 -14.78 22.19 -3.65
N PRO A 58 -13.91 23.19 -3.92
CA PRO A 58 -12.54 23.02 -4.41
C PRO A 58 -11.66 22.31 -3.36
N ARG A 59 -10.78 21.41 -3.80
CA ARG A 59 -9.77 20.82 -2.91
C ARG A 59 -8.72 21.90 -2.56
N PRO A 60 -8.17 21.89 -1.33
CA PRO A 60 -7.17 22.87 -0.93
C PRO A 60 -5.91 22.79 -1.81
N ASP A 61 -5.24 23.93 -1.96
CA ASP A 61 -3.98 24.06 -2.69
C ASP A 61 -2.80 24.18 -1.70
N CYS A 62 -1.59 23.79 -2.12
CA CYS A 62 -0.36 23.93 -1.32
C CYS A 62 0.05 25.39 -1.02
N SER A 63 -0.48 26.34 -1.78
CA SER A 63 -0.36 27.78 -1.51
C SER A 63 -1.28 28.24 -0.36
N SER A 64 -2.26 27.42 0.03
CA SER A 64 -3.10 27.65 1.21
C SER A 64 -2.30 27.35 2.47
N GLN A 65 -2.02 28.40 3.26
CA GLN A 65 -1.34 28.26 4.55
C GLN A 65 -2.03 27.21 5.47
N PRO A 66 -3.38 27.16 5.60
CA PRO A 66 -4.05 26.11 6.34
C PRO A 66 -3.68 24.68 5.91
N PHE A 67 -3.55 24.41 4.61
CA PHE A 67 -3.30 23.06 4.11
C PHE A 67 -1.84 22.62 4.31
N GLU A 68 -0.90 23.56 4.13
CA GLU A 68 0.50 23.33 4.48
C GLU A 68 0.68 23.03 5.96
N LEU A 69 0.03 23.80 6.84
CA LEU A 69 0.05 23.58 8.28
C LEU A 69 -0.56 22.23 8.65
N PHE A 70 -1.66 21.84 8.01
CA PHE A 70 -2.27 20.53 8.19
C PHE A 70 -1.30 19.39 7.88
N ILE A 71 -0.65 19.41 6.71
CA ILE A 71 0.32 18.35 6.35
C ILE A 71 1.52 18.34 7.29
N THR A 72 1.97 19.52 7.73
CA THR A 72 3.06 19.64 8.71
C THR A 72 2.66 19.06 10.06
N GLU A 73 1.40 19.24 10.48
CA GLU A 73 0.87 18.65 11.70
C GLU A 73 0.77 17.13 11.59
N LEU A 74 0.31 16.58 10.45
CA LEU A 74 0.34 15.13 10.23
C LEU A 74 1.75 14.54 10.44
N LYS A 75 2.78 15.26 9.98
CA LYS A 75 4.18 14.86 10.17
C LYS A 75 4.61 14.97 11.64
N SER A 76 4.18 16.01 12.36
CA SER A 76 4.50 16.19 13.80
C SER A 76 3.89 15.08 14.66
N LEU A 77 2.75 14.52 14.22
CA LEU A 77 2.05 13.39 14.82
C LEU A 77 2.67 12.02 14.48
N ASN A 78 3.80 12.00 13.77
CA ASN A 78 4.47 10.82 13.24
C ASN A 78 3.60 9.99 12.29
N CYS A 79 2.57 10.57 11.66
CA CYS A 79 1.82 9.87 10.62
C CYS A 79 2.72 9.61 9.40
N SER A 80 2.49 8.48 8.73
CA SER A 80 3.19 8.14 7.48
C SER A 80 2.22 7.86 6.36
N PHE A 81 2.57 8.29 5.15
CA PHE A 81 1.77 8.09 3.95
C PHE A 81 2.55 7.28 2.92
N GLU A 82 1.96 6.20 2.43
CA GLU A 82 2.49 5.42 1.30
C GLU A 82 1.52 5.51 0.14
N ALA A 83 2.03 5.66 -1.08
CA ALA A 83 1.20 5.63 -2.27
C ALA A 83 1.78 4.73 -3.36
N LEU A 84 0.87 4.08 -4.08
CA LEU A 84 1.13 3.38 -5.33
C LEU A 84 0.40 4.09 -6.46
N VAL A 85 1.13 4.31 -7.54
CA VAL A 85 0.62 4.98 -8.74
C VAL A 85 0.66 3.99 -9.90
N THR A 86 -0.28 4.11 -10.82
CA THR A 86 -0.17 3.50 -12.15
C THR A 86 -0.41 4.58 -13.19
N ASN A 87 0.34 4.53 -14.28
CA ASN A 87 -0.08 5.15 -15.53
C ASN A 87 -1.03 4.15 -16.21
N ILE A 88 -2.12 4.59 -16.82
CA ILE A 88 -3.05 3.67 -17.49
C ILE A 88 -3.18 4.09 -18.94
N SER A 89 -2.19 3.73 -19.75
CA SER A 89 -2.30 3.89 -21.20
C SER A 89 -3.19 2.79 -21.80
N ILE A 90 -3.80 3.05 -22.96
CA ILE A 90 -4.58 2.05 -23.70
C ILE A 90 -3.75 0.79 -24.02
N ASP A 91 -2.46 0.99 -24.30
CA ASP A 91 -1.53 -0.09 -24.67
C ASP A 91 -1.28 -1.09 -23.54
N GLU A 92 -1.54 -0.74 -22.28
CA GLU A 92 -1.37 -1.64 -21.13
C GLU A 92 -2.57 -2.57 -20.89
N SER A 93 -3.68 -2.37 -21.59
CA SER A 93 -4.91 -3.16 -21.41
C SER A 93 -4.71 -4.67 -21.59
N GLU A 94 -3.89 -5.09 -22.55
CA GLU A 94 -3.59 -6.50 -22.77
C GLU A 94 -2.81 -7.10 -21.59
N THR A 95 -1.84 -6.36 -21.04
CA THR A 95 -1.05 -6.81 -19.88
C THR A 95 -1.90 -6.97 -18.63
N ILE A 96 -2.90 -6.11 -18.44
CA ILE A 96 -3.86 -6.22 -17.33
C ILE A 96 -4.71 -7.49 -17.48
N VAL A 97 -5.20 -7.77 -18.70
CA VAL A 97 -5.96 -9.00 -18.99
C VAL A 97 -5.10 -10.24 -18.75
N GLN A 98 -3.87 -10.25 -19.26
CA GLN A 98 -2.93 -11.34 -19.05
C GLN A 98 -2.66 -11.58 -17.56
N ARG A 99 -2.47 -10.51 -16.77
CA ARG A 99 -2.28 -10.58 -15.31
C ARG A 99 -3.49 -11.16 -14.60
N LYS A 100 -4.70 -10.69 -14.92
CA LYS A 100 -5.97 -11.23 -14.40
C LYS A 100 -6.09 -12.73 -14.68
N ASN A 101 -5.84 -13.13 -15.92
CA ASN A 101 -5.90 -14.53 -16.33
C ASN A 101 -4.82 -15.38 -15.64
N SER A 102 -3.63 -14.82 -15.37
CA SER A 102 -2.59 -15.52 -14.61
C SER A 102 -3.00 -15.81 -13.16
N ILE A 103 -3.74 -14.91 -12.51
CA ILE A 103 -4.26 -15.15 -11.14
C ILE A 103 -5.32 -16.25 -11.17
N ILE A 104 -6.25 -16.20 -12.14
CA ILE A 104 -7.28 -17.23 -12.32
C ILE A 104 -6.64 -18.61 -12.52
N LYS A 105 -5.64 -18.71 -13.41
CA LYS A 105 -4.88 -19.96 -13.61
C LYS A 105 -4.17 -20.44 -12.34
N GLY A 106 -3.69 -19.53 -11.51
CA GLY A 106 -3.11 -19.86 -10.20
C GLY A 106 -4.12 -20.54 -9.27
N ILE A 107 -5.37 -20.07 -9.25
CA ILE A 107 -6.46 -20.68 -8.48
C ILE A 107 -6.79 -22.07 -9.04
N GLU A 108 -6.88 -22.22 -10.37
CA GLU A 108 -7.13 -23.52 -11.01
C GLU A 108 -6.06 -24.54 -10.66
N LYS A 109 -4.78 -24.13 -10.73
CA LYS A 109 -3.64 -24.97 -10.35
C LYS A 109 -3.69 -25.36 -8.86
N HIS A 110 -4.14 -24.47 -7.98
CA HIS A 110 -4.32 -24.78 -6.55
C HIS A 110 -5.37 -25.86 -6.34
N ILE A 111 -6.54 -25.70 -6.96
CA ILE A 111 -7.63 -26.68 -6.89
C ILE A 111 -7.16 -28.07 -7.33
N GLU A 112 -6.44 -28.15 -8.44
CA GLU A 112 -5.91 -29.41 -8.98
C GLU A 112 -4.85 -30.04 -8.07
N LYS A 113 -3.85 -29.25 -7.65
CA LYS A 113 -2.69 -29.73 -6.89
C LYS A 113 -3.05 -30.21 -5.48
N GLU A 114 -3.92 -29.48 -4.78
CA GLU A 114 -4.36 -29.83 -3.43
C GLU A 114 -5.59 -30.75 -3.43
N GLN A 115 -6.15 -31.04 -4.61
CA GLN A 115 -7.35 -31.87 -4.77
C GLN A 115 -8.50 -31.38 -3.89
N LEU A 116 -8.75 -30.07 -3.90
CA LEU A 116 -9.71 -29.43 -3.01
C LEU A 116 -11.10 -30.05 -3.17
N VAL A 117 -11.79 -30.25 -2.05
CA VAL A 117 -13.14 -30.81 -1.98
C VAL A 117 -14.01 -30.00 -1.02
N GLY A 118 -15.33 -30.16 -1.13
CA GLY A 118 -16.29 -29.54 -0.21
C GLY A 118 -16.21 -28.01 -0.23
N ASP A 119 -16.18 -27.41 0.96
CA ASP A 119 -16.29 -25.95 1.12
C ASP A 119 -15.08 -25.19 0.55
N GLU A 120 -13.87 -25.76 0.63
CA GLU A 120 -12.65 -25.15 0.08
C GLU A 120 -12.70 -25.05 -1.46
N LEU A 121 -13.22 -26.11 -2.10
CA LEU A 121 -13.46 -26.10 -3.54
C LEU A 121 -14.53 -25.07 -3.91
N ASN A 122 -15.65 -25.05 -3.20
CA ASN A 122 -16.74 -24.12 -3.44
C ASN A 122 -16.28 -22.67 -3.32
N HIS A 123 -15.50 -22.36 -2.28
CA HIS A 123 -14.93 -21.03 -2.06
C HIS A 123 -13.94 -20.65 -3.19
N SER A 124 -13.03 -21.54 -3.56
CA SER A 124 -12.07 -21.29 -4.65
C SER A 124 -12.78 -21.04 -5.99
N MET A 125 -13.85 -21.78 -6.27
CA MET A 125 -14.68 -21.59 -7.46
C MET A 125 -15.49 -20.29 -7.43
N GLU A 126 -15.97 -19.87 -6.26
CA GLU A 126 -16.62 -18.56 -6.09
C GLU A 126 -15.63 -17.43 -6.41
N ILE A 127 -14.42 -17.47 -5.83
CA ILE A 127 -13.38 -16.46 -6.09
C ILE A 127 -13.04 -16.39 -7.57
N LYS A 128 -12.83 -17.56 -8.21
CA LYS A 128 -12.59 -17.64 -9.65
C LYS A 128 -13.72 -16.97 -10.44
N SER A 129 -14.97 -17.30 -10.14
CA SER A 129 -16.13 -16.72 -10.84
C SER A 129 -16.24 -15.21 -10.61
N LEU A 130 -15.98 -14.74 -9.40
CA LEU A 130 -15.97 -13.32 -9.09
C LEU A 130 -14.87 -12.58 -9.88
N LEU A 131 -13.68 -13.15 -9.96
CA LEU A 131 -12.57 -12.62 -10.76
C LEU A 131 -12.92 -12.56 -12.24
N GLU A 132 -13.42 -13.65 -12.82
CA GLU A 132 -13.83 -13.70 -14.23
C GLU A 132 -14.80 -12.57 -14.59
N ASN A 133 -15.77 -12.31 -13.70
CA ASN A 133 -16.80 -11.29 -13.88
C ASN A 133 -16.39 -9.87 -13.44
N LEU A 134 -15.23 -9.70 -12.79
CA LEU A 134 -14.76 -8.40 -12.34
C LEU A 134 -14.32 -7.54 -13.53
N SER A 135 -14.78 -6.29 -13.59
CA SER A 135 -14.34 -5.35 -14.63
C SER A 135 -12.83 -5.10 -14.52
N LEU A 136 -12.16 -4.81 -15.63
CA LEU A 136 -10.71 -4.50 -15.62
C LEU A 136 -10.40 -3.32 -14.71
N GLN A 137 -11.29 -2.34 -14.60
CA GLN A 137 -11.14 -1.21 -13.69
C GLN A 137 -11.04 -1.66 -12.23
N LEU A 138 -12.00 -2.47 -11.79
CA LEU A 138 -12.05 -2.95 -10.41
C LEU A 138 -10.91 -3.93 -10.12
N PHE A 139 -10.54 -4.76 -11.11
CA PHE A 139 -9.39 -5.65 -10.99
C PHE A 139 -8.08 -4.88 -10.74
N GLN A 140 -7.83 -3.81 -11.50
CA GLN A 140 -6.65 -2.96 -11.30
C GLN A 140 -6.62 -2.36 -9.90
N GLN A 141 -7.76 -1.86 -9.40
CA GLN A 141 -7.87 -1.32 -8.04
C GLN A 141 -7.54 -2.37 -6.99
N VAL A 142 -8.14 -3.56 -7.06
CA VAL A 142 -7.85 -4.67 -6.14
C VAL A 142 -6.36 -5.02 -6.19
N TYR A 143 -5.81 -5.20 -7.39
CA TYR A 143 -4.42 -5.58 -7.59
C TYR A 143 -3.46 -4.56 -6.97
N MET A 144 -3.67 -3.27 -7.23
CA MET A 144 -2.86 -2.19 -6.67
C MET A 144 -3.01 -2.09 -5.15
N GLN A 145 -4.21 -2.21 -4.60
CA GLN A 145 -4.40 -2.21 -3.13
C GLN A 145 -3.65 -3.38 -2.48
N CYS A 146 -3.69 -4.58 -3.07
CA CYS A 146 -2.93 -5.72 -2.56
C CYS A 146 -1.42 -5.44 -2.55
N HIS A 147 -0.88 -4.85 -3.62
CA HIS A 147 0.54 -4.48 -3.69
C HIS A 147 0.92 -3.33 -2.75
N LEU A 148 -0.02 -2.42 -2.45
CA LEU A 148 0.19 -1.34 -1.49
C LEU A 148 0.42 -1.93 -0.10
N LEU A 149 -0.46 -2.85 0.32
CA LEU A 149 -0.36 -3.53 1.62
C LEU A 149 1.01 -4.18 1.84
N VAL A 150 1.49 -4.93 0.84
CA VAL A 150 2.77 -5.65 0.94
C VAL A 150 3.94 -4.70 1.19
N GLY A 151 4.05 -3.63 0.40
CA GLY A 151 5.16 -2.70 0.57
C GLY A 151 4.99 -1.75 1.75
N LEU A 152 3.75 -1.49 2.17
CA LEU A 152 3.46 -0.64 3.31
C LEU A 152 3.97 -1.26 4.60
N ILE A 153 3.68 -2.54 4.86
CA ILE A 153 3.98 -3.18 6.15
C ILE A 153 5.47 -3.08 6.46
N GLU A 154 6.33 -3.38 5.50
CA GLU A 154 7.78 -3.30 5.69
C GLU A 154 8.26 -1.90 6.08
N LYS A 155 7.77 -0.88 5.37
CA LYS A 155 8.13 0.51 5.66
C LYS A 155 7.59 0.94 7.02
N ALA A 156 6.31 0.70 7.28
CA ALA A 156 5.62 1.07 8.51
C ALA A 156 6.26 0.40 9.73
N VAL A 157 6.49 -0.91 9.68
CA VAL A 157 7.12 -1.67 10.77
C VAL A 157 8.49 -1.10 11.13
N ASN A 158 9.35 -0.82 10.13
CA ASN A 158 10.67 -0.26 10.40
C ASN A 158 10.65 1.18 10.90
N PHE A 159 9.67 1.98 10.47
CA PHE A 159 9.51 3.37 10.88
C PHE A 159 8.99 3.48 12.33
N TYR A 160 7.89 2.78 12.63
CA TYR A 160 7.25 2.83 13.94
C TYR A 160 8.00 2.03 15.00
N ALA A 161 8.86 1.07 14.64
CA ALA A 161 9.75 0.43 15.62
C ALA A 161 10.65 1.45 16.33
N LYS A 162 10.90 2.62 15.74
CA LYS A 162 11.64 3.71 16.40
C LYS A 162 10.71 4.74 17.06
N LEU A 163 9.60 5.09 16.42
CA LEU A 163 8.79 6.24 16.82
C LEU A 163 7.61 5.90 17.73
N SER A 164 6.98 4.74 17.51
CA SER A 164 5.86 4.24 18.30
C SER A 164 5.87 2.70 18.33
N PRO A 165 6.79 2.07 19.08
CA PRO A 165 6.93 0.62 19.10
C PRO A 165 5.64 -0.09 19.55
N GLN A 166 4.94 0.48 20.52
CA GLN A 166 3.68 -0.07 21.05
C GLN A 166 2.63 -0.18 19.96
N SER A 167 2.56 0.79 19.04
CA SER A 167 1.60 0.77 17.92
C SER A 167 1.77 -0.45 17.01
N LEU A 168 2.93 -1.13 17.03
CA LEU A 168 3.19 -2.34 16.28
C LEU A 168 2.59 -3.62 16.89
N SER A 169 1.92 -3.56 18.05
CA SER A 169 1.28 -4.75 18.63
C SER A 169 -0.07 -5.10 18.00
N SER A 170 -0.67 -4.17 17.25
CA SER A 170 -2.01 -4.31 16.65
C SER A 170 -2.19 -3.41 15.44
N PHE A 171 -2.85 -3.91 14.40
CA PHE A 171 -3.09 -3.19 13.15
C PHE A 171 -4.59 -3.12 12.88
N GLN A 172 -5.11 -1.91 12.68
CA GLN A 172 -6.53 -1.65 12.41
C GLN A 172 -6.69 -1.07 11.02
N TRP A 173 -7.21 -1.85 10.08
CA TRP A 173 -7.35 -1.46 8.68
C TRP A 173 -8.75 -0.95 8.39
N ARG A 174 -8.82 0.23 7.76
CA ARG A 174 -10.06 0.87 7.33
C ARG A 174 -9.91 1.23 5.85
N LEU A 175 -10.66 0.54 4.99
CA LEU A 175 -10.75 0.88 3.57
C LEU A 175 -12.02 1.69 3.33
N ASP A 176 -11.94 2.70 2.45
CA ASP A 176 -13.15 3.39 2.01
C ASP A 176 -14.09 2.41 1.30
N GLN A 177 -15.34 2.38 1.75
CA GLN A 177 -16.36 1.53 1.14
C GLN A 177 -16.77 2.11 -0.21
N LYS A 178 -16.95 1.27 -1.23
CA LYS A 178 -17.35 1.74 -2.57
C LYS A 178 -18.82 2.18 -2.62
N GLY A 179 -19.64 1.67 -1.71
CA GLY A 179 -21.07 1.93 -1.62
C GLY A 179 -21.86 0.66 -1.29
N ILE A 180 -23.17 0.81 -1.11
CA ILE A 180 -24.04 -0.28 -0.66
C ILE A 180 -24.57 -1.18 -1.79
N GLU A 181 -24.31 -0.81 -3.05
CA GLU A 181 -24.81 -1.51 -4.23
C GLU A 181 -24.14 -2.87 -4.46
N ALA A 182 -24.83 -3.78 -5.15
CA ALA A 182 -24.35 -5.15 -5.37
C ALA A 182 -22.98 -5.22 -6.10
N ASN A 183 -22.71 -4.30 -7.03
CA ASN A 183 -21.41 -4.25 -7.73
C ASN A 183 -20.28 -3.73 -6.83
N ALA A 184 -20.56 -2.81 -5.90
CA ALA A 184 -19.60 -2.38 -4.88
C ALA A 184 -19.22 -3.55 -3.97
N LYS A 185 -20.21 -4.35 -3.54
CA LYS A 185 -19.96 -5.55 -2.73
C LYS A 185 -19.18 -6.65 -3.45
N LYS A 186 -19.25 -6.74 -4.79
CA LYS A 186 -18.39 -7.67 -5.57
C LYS A 186 -16.93 -7.30 -5.46
N PHE A 187 -16.60 -6.01 -5.53
CA PHE A 187 -15.23 -5.54 -5.35
C PHE A 187 -14.71 -5.93 -3.96
N GLU A 188 -15.47 -5.63 -2.91
CA GLU A 188 -15.10 -5.90 -1.52
C GLU A 188 -14.87 -7.40 -1.29
N LYS A 189 -15.78 -8.26 -1.75
CA LYS A 189 -15.62 -9.72 -1.68
C LYS A 189 -14.38 -10.24 -2.40
N VAL A 190 -14.11 -9.73 -3.61
CA VAL A 190 -12.92 -10.15 -4.36
C VAL A 190 -11.66 -9.68 -3.65
N PHE A 191 -11.66 -8.45 -3.15
CA PHE A 191 -10.55 -7.91 -2.39
C PHE A 191 -10.26 -8.79 -1.17
N GLU A 192 -11.27 -9.04 -0.32
CA GLU A 192 -11.16 -9.88 0.88
C GLU A 192 -10.65 -11.29 0.58
N SER A 193 -11.02 -11.84 -0.57
CA SER A 193 -10.60 -13.17 -1.00
C SER A 193 -9.16 -13.24 -1.51
N LEU A 194 -8.62 -12.12 -2.04
CA LEU A 194 -7.34 -12.12 -2.75
C LEU A 194 -6.21 -11.46 -1.96
N TYR A 195 -6.49 -10.46 -1.13
CA TYR A 195 -5.45 -9.62 -0.55
C TYR A 195 -4.45 -10.40 0.30
N LEU A 196 -4.94 -11.32 1.14
CA LEU A 196 -4.08 -12.21 1.94
C LEU A 196 -3.23 -13.12 1.06
N THR A 197 -3.84 -13.75 0.05
CA THR A 197 -3.14 -14.66 -0.88
C THR A 197 -2.03 -13.93 -1.63
N ILE A 198 -2.31 -12.75 -2.17
CA ILE A 198 -1.32 -11.92 -2.88
C ILE A 198 -0.24 -11.44 -1.91
N ALA A 199 -0.61 -11.05 -0.69
CA ALA A 199 0.34 -10.56 0.29
C ALA A 199 1.31 -11.67 0.74
N VAL A 200 0.78 -12.82 1.14
CA VAL A 200 1.57 -13.99 1.54
C VAL A 200 2.49 -14.41 0.40
N SER A 201 1.96 -14.58 -0.82
CA SER A 201 2.77 -14.99 -1.97
C SER A 201 3.90 -13.99 -2.28
N SER A 202 3.62 -12.68 -2.19
CA SER A 202 4.62 -11.65 -2.43
C SER A 202 5.74 -11.69 -1.39
N THR A 203 5.40 -11.92 -0.13
CA THR A 203 6.38 -11.95 0.96
C THR A 203 7.20 -13.25 1.04
N LEU A 204 6.67 -14.36 0.54
CA LEU A 204 7.47 -15.57 0.32
C LEU A 204 8.58 -15.34 -0.70
N ARG A 205 8.28 -14.56 -1.77
CA ARG A 205 9.27 -14.20 -2.80
C ARG A 205 10.24 -13.12 -2.34
N SER A 206 9.75 -12.17 -1.57
CA SER A 206 10.52 -11.06 -1.03
C SER A 206 10.16 -10.84 0.44
N PRO A 207 10.86 -11.54 1.35
CA PRO A 207 10.64 -11.42 2.78
C PRO A 207 10.75 -9.99 3.28
N MET A 208 9.94 -9.66 4.29
CA MET A 208 10.06 -8.38 4.97
C MET A 208 11.42 -8.28 5.66
N ARG A 209 12.09 -7.15 5.46
CA ARG A 209 13.41 -6.85 6.01
C ARG A 209 13.25 -5.99 7.25
N LEU A 210 13.62 -6.54 8.41
CA LEU A 210 13.74 -5.76 9.64
C LEU A 210 15.15 -5.17 9.73
N VAL A 211 15.23 -3.83 9.70
CA VAL A 211 16.49 -3.12 9.80
C VAL A 211 16.81 -2.91 11.27
N ALA A 212 17.67 -3.76 11.83
CA ALA A 212 18.21 -3.57 13.17
C ALA A 212 18.97 -2.23 13.26
N GLY A 213 18.88 -1.57 14.41
CA GLY A 213 19.55 -0.29 14.64
C GLY A 213 19.21 0.30 16.01
N GLU A 214 20.01 1.29 16.41
CA GLU A 214 19.83 1.97 17.69
C GLU A 214 18.44 2.60 17.82
N GLY A 215 17.80 2.35 18.97
CA GLY A 215 16.48 2.90 19.31
C GLY A 215 15.30 2.24 18.60
N LYS A 216 15.51 1.15 17.84
CA LYS A 216 14.41 0.37 17.27
C LYS A 216 14.00 -0.77 18.21
N ASP A 217 12.72 -0.81 18.55
CA ASP A 217 12.11 -1.84 19.38
C ASP A 217 11.05 -2.60 18.57
N PHE A 218 11.41 -3.82 18.16
CA PHE A 218 10.49 -4.74 17.49
C PHE A 218 9.80 -5.70 18.46
N ASN A 219 10.03 -5.60 19.78
CA ASN A 219 9.50 -6.58 20.72
C ASN A 219 7.96 -6.63 20.73
N TYR A 220 7.31 -5.48 20.56
CA TYR A 220 5.85 -5.41 20.46
C TYR A 220 5.32 -6.13 19.23
N LEU A 221 5.97 -5.96 18.08
CA LEU A 221 5.64 -6.68 16.85
C LEU A 221 5.85 -8.19 17.03
N LEU A 222 7.04 -8.58 17.48
CA LEU A 222 7.40 -10.00 17.60
C LEU A 222 6.53 -10.70 18.64
N LYS A 223 6.20 -10.06 19.76
CA LYS A 223 5.30 -10.62 20.77
C LYS A 223 3.90 -10.93 20.22
N SER A 224 3.39 -10.10 19.33
CA SER A 224 2.05 -10.27 18.75
C SER A 224 2.02 -11.20 17.53
N PHE A 225 3.07 -11.19 16.69
CA PHE A 225 3.00 -11.75 15.34
C PHE A 225 4.10 -12.76 14.99
N TYR A 226 5.01 -13.09 15.90
CA TYR A 226 6.02 -14.12 15.69
C TYR A 226 5.64 -15.43 16.39
N THR A 227 5.71 -16.56 15.68
CA THR A 227 5.54 -17.89 16.27
C THR A 227 6.48 -18.91 15.60
N LYS A 228 6.99 -19.90 16.36
CA LYS A 228 7.79 -21.01 15.79
C LYS A 228 7.02 -21.89 14.81
N LYS A 229 5.68 -21.95 14.91
CA LYS A 229 4.84 -22.69 13.94
C LYS A 229 4.85 -22.07 12.54
N CYS A 230 5.28 -20.81 12.42
CA CYS A 230 5.38 -20.16 11.13
C CYS A 230 6.42 -20.80 10.21
N ASP A 231 7.48 -21.39 10.76
CA ASP A 231 8.54 -21.99 9.93
C ASP A 231 7.99 -23.17 9.09
N GLU A 232 7.20 -24.06 9.70
CA GLU A 232 6.56 -25.19 9.00
C GLU A 232 5.55 -24.73 7.94
N LYS A 233 4.73 -23.71 8.27
CA LYS A 233 3.74 -23.17 7.34
C LYS A 233 4.41 -22.43 6.17
N LEU A 234 5.46 -21.67 6.43
CA LEU A 234 6.25 -20.99 5.40
C LEU A 234 6.88 -21.97 4.42
N GLU A 235 7.45 -23.08 4.92
CA GLU A 235 7.99 -24.14 4.07
C GLU A 235 6.91 -24.79 3.20
N SER A 236 5.75 -25.08 3.79
CA SER A 236 4.60 -25.63 3.06
C SER A 236 4.13 -24.67 1.97
N ASP A 237 3.98 -23.38 2.29
CA ASP A 237 3.48 -22.38 1.34
C ASP A 237 4.51 -22.12 0.22
N ALA A 238 5.81 -22.06 0.54
CA ALA A 238 6.87 -21.92 -0.46
C ALA A 238 6.88 -23.09 -1.45
N LYS A 239 6.76 -24.33 -0.95
CA LYS A 239 6.62 -25.53 -1.77
C LYS A 239 5.35 -25.50 -2.62
N PHE A 240 4.25 -25.00 -2.05
CA PHE A 240 2.99 -24.88 -2.77
C PHE A 240 3.11 -23.91 -3.96
N TYR A 241 3.65 -22.71 -3.73
CA TYR A 241 3.83 -21.67 -4.73
C TYR A 241 5.04 -21.87 -5.66
N GLU A 242 5.80 -22.95 -5.48
CA GLU A 242 7.03 -23.23 -6.23
C GLU A 242 8.04 -22.07 -6.11
N ILE A 243 8.17 -21.55 -4.90
CA ILE A 243 9.09 -20.47 -4.56
C ILE A 243 10.30 -21.09 -3.84
N ASP A 244 11.48 -20.88 -4.39
CA ASP A 244 12.73 -21.14 -3.67
C ASP A 244 12.86 -20.12 -2.54
N LEU A 245 12.88 -20.62 -1.29
CA LEU A 245 13.08 -19.75 -0.13
C LEU A 245 14.47 -19.10 -0.23
N PRO A 246 14.59 -17.79 0.05
CA PRO A 246 15.87 -17.10 -0.05
C PRO A 246 16.94 -17.76 0.83
N THR A 247 18.20 -17.67 0.40
CA THR A 247 19.37 -18.08 1.22
C THR A 247 19.49 -17.32 2.54
N LEU A 248 18.71 -16.24 2.71
CA LEU A 248 18.55 -15.47 3.94
C LEU A 248 17.51 -16.08 4.91
N LYS A 249 17.02 -17.31 4.68
CA LYS A 249 15.97 -17.96 5.49
C LYS A 249 16.31 -17.96 6.99
N ASP A 250 17.57 -18.17 7.35
CA ASP A 250 18.01 -18.21 8.75
C ASP A 250 18.01 -16.81 9.41
N ASP A 251 18.02 -15.74 8.61
CA ASP A 251 17.97 -14.34 9.04
C ASP A 251 16.56 -13.73 8.94
N MET A 252 15.58 -14.51 8.48
CA MET A 252 14.19 -14.07 8.37
C MET A 252 13.47 -14.19 9.71
N TYR A 253 12.71 -13.16 10.08
CA TYR A 253 11.69 -13.28 11.10
C TYR A 253 10.39 -13.73 10.44
N PRO A 254 9.95 -14.98 10.65
CA PRO A 254 8.69 -15.50 10.10
C PRO A 254 7.50 -14.80 10.78
N ILE A 255 7.09 -13.67 10.20
CA ILE A 255 6.01 -12.83 10.72
C ILE A 255 4.68 -13.28 10.13
N GLN A 256 3.67 -13.42 11.00
CA GLN A 256 2.31 -13.79 10.60
C GLN A 256 1.60 -12.62 9.93
N LEU A 257 1.90 -12.39 8.65
CA LEU A 257 1.23 -11.37 7.86
C LEU A 257 -0.28 -11.58 7.79
N GLY A 258 -0.74 -12.84 7.83
CA GLY A 258 -2.16 -13.15 7.93
C GLY A 258 -2.83 -12.53 9.15
N LEU A 259 -2.14 -12.47 10.29
CA LEU A 259 -2.65 -11.81 11.50
C LEU A 259 -2.55 -10.28 11.38
N ILE A 260 -1.41 -9.77 10.91
CA ILE A 260 -1.21 -8.33 10.69
C ILE A 260 -2.31 -7.77 9.77
N LEU A 261 -2.65 -8.51 8.72
CA LEU A 261 -3.62 -8.10 7.70
C LEU A 261 -5.07 -8.48 8.01
N GLY A 262 -5.29 -9.55 8.77
CA GLY A 262 -6.60 -10.18 8.94
C GLY A 262 -7.31 -9.92 10.28
N ASP A 263 -6.62 -9.46 11.32
CA ASP A 263 -7.20 -9.38 12.68
C ASP A 263 -8.29 -8.30 12.83
N ASP A 264 -8.09 -7.08 12.32
CA ASP A 264 -9.08 -6.00 12.34
C ASP A 264 -9.12 -5.25 11.00
N PHE A 265 -9.85 -5.82 10.05
CA PHE A 265 -10.04 -5.27 8.71
C PHE A 265 -11.51 -4.93 8.44
N LYS A 266 -11.79 -3.68 8.01
CA LYS A 266 -13.16 -3.22 7.75
C LYS A 266 -13.26 -2.25 6.57
N PHE A 267 -14.28 -2.45 5.72
CA PHE A 267 -14.80 -1.39 4.86
C PHE A 267 -15.61 -0.40 5.70
N THR A 268 -15.32 0.89 5.56
CA THR A 268 -15.84 1.95 6.43
C THR A 268 -16.37 3.11 5.61
N ASP A 269 -17.45 3.75 6.06
CA ASP A 269 -17.97 4.99 5.46
C ASP A 269 -17.04 6.16 5.77
N SER A 270 -16.47 6.78 4.74
CA SER A 270 -15.61 7.97 4.85
C SER A 270 -16.28 9.12 5.62
N LYS A 271 -17.60 9.25 5.57
CA LYS A 271 -18.33 10.29 6.33
C LYS A 271 -18.15 10.14 7.84
N THR A 272 -17.97 8.91 8.30
CA THR A 272 -17.84 8.56 9.73
C THR A 272 -16.41 8.34 10.16
N SER A 273 -15.43 8.50 9.26
CA SER A 273 -14.03 8.19 9.51
C SER A 273 -13.12 9.34 9.10
N HIS A 274 -12.66 10.11 10.10
CA HIS A 274 -11.71 11.19 9.88
C HIS A 274 -10.44 10.71 9.16
N GLY A 275 -9.92 9.54 9.53
CA GLY A 275 -8.74 8.97 8.88
C GLY A 275 -8.95 8.68 7.39
N LEU A 276 -10.15 8.21 7.00
CA LEU A 276 -10.51 8.05 5.58
C LEU A 276 -10.56 9.39 4.84
N GLN A 277 -11.12 10.43 5.48
CA GLN A 277 -11.14 11.78 4.90
C GLN A 277 -9.73 12.37 4.73
N VAL A 278 -8.81 12.09 5.67
CA VAL A 278 -7.41 12.52 5.55
C VAL A 278 -6.72 11.79 4.40
N VAL A 279 -6.84 10.46 4.30
CA VAL A 279 -6.19 9.73 3.20
C VAL A 279 -6.77 10.10 1.84
N ASP A 280 -8.08 10.37 1.71
CA ASP A 280 -8.70 10.92 0.49
C ASP A 280 -8.01 12.22 0.05
N LEU A 281 -7.78 13.15 1.00
CA LEU A 281 -7.06 14.39 0.73
C LEU A 281 -5.62 14.14 0.26
N LEU A 282 -4.89 13.23 0.90
CA LEU A 282 -3.50 12.93 0.56
C LEU A 282 -3.40 12.23 -0.81
N VAL A 283 -4.21 11.22 -1.07
CA VAL A 283 -4.22 10.45 -2.31
C VAL A 283 -4.66 11.34 -3.49
N SER A 284 -5.68 12.16 -3.29
CA SER A 284 -6.09 13.19 -4.25
C SER A 284 -4.98 14.21 -4.51
N SER A 285 -4.27 14.64 -3.47
CA SER A 285 -3.14 15.56 -3.61
C SER A 285 -1.96 14.94 -4.36
N THR A 286 -1.60 13.69 -4.09
CA THR A 286 -0.58 12.97 -4.88
C THR A 286 -0.98 12.90 -6.35
N ASN A 287 -2.22 12.50 -6.64
CA ASN A 287 -2.73 12.40 -8.00
C ASN A 287 -2.71 13.77 -8.74
N ARG A 288 -3.11 14.85 -8.06
CA ARG A 288 -3.05 16.22 -8.59
C ARG A 288 -1.62 16.70 -8.81
N CYS A 289 -0.71 16.39 -7.89
CA CYS A 289 0.70 16.78 -7.95
C CYS A 289 1.38 16.15 -9.18
N LEU A 290 1.15 14.85 -9.39
CA LEU A 290 1.70 14.14 -10.56
C LEU A 290 1.12 14.64 -11.88
N LYS A 291 -0.11 15.17 -11.87
CA LYS A 291 -0.73 15.84 -13.02
C LYS A 291 -0.26 17.28 -13.22
N LYS A 292 0.64 17.79 -12.37
CA LYS A 292 1.10 19.17 -12.30
C LYS A 292 -0.04 20.20 -12.08
N ASN A 293 -1.06 19.81 -11.31
CA ASN A 293 -2.29 20.59 -11.07
C ASN A 293 -2.33 21.31 -9.70
N PHE A 294 -1.16 21.71 -9.19
CA PHE A 294 -1.03 22.70 -8.11
C PHE A 294 -0.39 23.98 -8.62
N THR A 295 -0.64 25.09 -7.91
CA THR A 295 0.07 26.35 -8.14
C THR A 295 1.59 26.19 -7.97
N ASP A 296 2.03 25.34 -7.04
CA ASP A 296 3.43 25.00 -6.81
C ASP A 296 3.60 23.49 -6.54
N ASN A 297 3.86 22.73 -7.62
CA ASN A 297 4.01 21.27 -7.52
C ASN A 297 5.29 20.84 -6.80
N GLU A 298 6.36 21.63 -6.85
CA GLU A 298 7.60 21.29 -6.14
C GLU A 298 7.41 21.38 -4.63
N LYS A 299 6.77 22.45 -4.16
CA LYS A 299 6.39 22.60 -2.76
C LYS A 299 5.47 21.46 -2.33
N MET A 300 4.43 21.16 -3.11
CA MET A 300 3.52 20.06 -2.80
C MET A 300 4.24 18.70 -2.76
N ALA A 301 5.14 18.43 -3.70
CA ALA A 301 5.95 17.21 -3.72
C ALA A 301 6.81 17.08 -2.46
N ARG A 302 7.44 18.17 -2.01
CA ARG A 302 8.23 18.15 -0.76
C ARG A 302 7.35 17.92 0.48
N LEU A 303 6.17 18.54 0.54
CA LEU A 303 5.20 18.35 1.64
C LEU A 303 4.72 16.90 1.71
N LEU A 304 4.26 16.33 0.59
CA LEU A 304 3.85 14.92 0.51
C LEU A 304 5.01 13.97 0.85
N GLY A 305 6.18 14.24 0.28
CA GLY A 305 7.40 13.48 0.56
C GLY A 305 7.72 13.43 2.04
N GLY A 306 7.49 14.53 2.78
CA GLY A 306 7.71 14.61 4.23
C GLY A 306 6.91 13.61 5.07
N LEU A 307 5.80 13.08 4.53
CA LEU A 307 5.01 12.01 5.16
C LEU A 307 5.43 10.60 4.68
N MET A 308 6.18 10.50 3.58
CA MET A 308 6.57 9.21 3.01
C MET A 308 7.77 8.60 3.73
N ILE A 309 7.95 7.30 3.55
CA ILE A 309 9.13 6.54 3.97
C ILE A 309 9.86 6.09 2.71
N ASN A 310 11.18 6.27 2.69
CA ASN A 310 12.01 5.93 1.53
C ASN A 310 11.93 4.42 1.20
N SER A 311 12.19 4.07 -0.06
CA SER A 311 12.15 2.66 -0.48
C SER A 311 13.27 1.84 0.17
N PRO A 312 13.03 0.59 0.60
CA PRO A 312 14.08 -0.35 1.01
C PRO A 312 14.90 -0.87 -0.17
N ASP A 313 14.44 -0.67 -1.40
CA ASP A 313 15.07 -1.17 -2.61
C ASP A 313 16.05 -0.14 -3.21
N TYR A 314 17.19 -0.63 -3.69
CA TYR A 314 18.21 0.22 -4.31
C TYR A 314 17.72 0.84 -5.63
N GLY A 315 17.94 2.14 -5.81
CA GLY A 315 17.53 2.88 -7.01
C GLY A 315 16.01 3.04 -7.16
N LYS A 316 15.25 2.87 -6.08
CA LYS A 316 13.79 3.03 -6.05
C LYS A 316 13.40 4.24 -5.21
N TYR A 317 12.36 4.97 -5.62
CA TYR A 317 11.85 6.14 -4.92
C TYR A 317 10.84 5.77 -3.82
N ALA A 318 10.61 6.68 -2.87
CA ALA A 318 9.56 6.57 -1.87
C ALA A 318 8.18 6.30 -2.48
N LEU A 319 7.80 7.07 -3.51
CA LEU A 319 6.61 6.84 -4.33
C LEU A 319 6.88 5.76 -5.37
N ARG A 320 6.02 4.73 -5.43
CA ARG A 320 6.20 3.58 -6.32
C ARG A 320 5.16 3.56 -7.43
N THR A 321 5.58 3.12 -8.61
CA THR A 321 4.71 2.94 -9.77
C THR A 321 4.56 1.45 -10.06
N VAL A 322 3.32 1.00 -10.17
CA VAL A 322 2.98 -0.39 -10.51
C VAL A 322 2.82 -0.50 -12.01
N CYS A 323 3.47 -1.49 -12.62
CA CYS A 323 3.20 -1.94 -13.98
C CYS A 323 2.53 -3.32 -13.93
N PHE A 324 1.53 -3.53 -14.78
CA PHE A 324 0.76 -4.79 -14.79
C PHE A 324 1.50 -5.97 -15.46
N ASP A 325 2.70 -5.70 -16.00
CA ASP A 325 3.69 -6.72 -16.38
C ASP A 325 4.34 -7.41 -15.16
N GLY A 326 3.99 -7.00 -13.94
CA GLY A 326 4.49 -7.57 -12.69
C GLY A 326 5.76 -6.90 -12.18
N SER A 327 6.22 -5.84 -12.84
CA SER A 327 7.33 -5.02 -12.37
C SER A 327 6.84 -3.78 -11.62
N ILE A 328 7.62 -3.35 -10.63
CA ILE A 328 7.53 -2.00 -10.06
C ILE A 328 8.62 -1.18 -10.76
N SER A 329 8.26 -0.51 -11.85
CA SER A 329 9.15 0.30 -12.66
C SER A 329 8.92 1.78 -12.38
N HIS A 330 9.99 2.55 -12.15
CA HIS A 330 9.90 4.00 -11.97
C HIS A 330 10.12 4.80 -13.26
N ALA A 331 10.37 4.12 -14.38
CA ALA A 331 10.87 4.76 -15.60
C ALA A 331 9.86 4.78 -16.75
N LYS A 332 8.94 3.81 -16.83
CA LYS A 332 8.03 3.71 -17.97
C LYS A 332 6.81 4.61 -17.76
N GLY A 333 6.68 5.66 -18.58
CA GLY A 333 5.53 6.55 -18.56
C GLY A 333 5.51 7.59 -17.44
N THR A 334 6.62 7.79 -16.73
CA THR A 334 6.77 8.76 -15.61
C THR A 334 7.82 9.84 -15.89
N GLU A 335 8.45 9.82 -17.06
CA GLU A 335 9.57 10.68 -17.46
C GLU A 335 9.28 12.18 -17.24
N ASP A 336 8.08 12.63 -17.62
CA ASP A 336 7.61 14.02 -17.45
C ASP A 336 7.43 14.46 -15.98
N THR A 337 7.44 13.51 -15.04
CA THR A 337 7.15 13.71 -13.62
C THR A 337 8.27 13.23 -12.69
N ILE A 338 9.40 12.76 -13.25
CA ILE A 338 10.49 12.15 -12.49
C ILE A 338 11.04 13.09 -11.42
N GLU A 339 11.10 14.39 -11.72
CA GLU A 339 11.50 15.44 -10.78
C GLU A 339 10.64 15.44 -9.51
N LEU A 340 9.34 15.17 -9.61
CA LEU A 340 8.43 15.13 -8.46
C LEU A 340 8.67 13.87 -7.62
N TYR A 341 9.01 12.74 -8.24
CA TYR A 341 9.39 11.52 -7.53
C TYR A 341 10.69 11.73 -6.76
N GLU A 342 11.69 12.37 -7.38
CA GLU A 342 12.96 12.71 -6.74
C GLU A 342 12.74 13.66 -5.56
N LEU A 343 11.92 14.71 -5.72
CA LEU A 343 11.59 15.64 -4.64
C LEU A 343 10.87 14.96 -3.47
N MET A 344 9.89 14.10 -3.76
CA MET A 344 9.19 13.33 -2.73
C MET A 344 10.16 12.39 -1.99
N ASP A 345 11.05 11.71 -2.72
CA ASP A 345 12.05 10.85 -2.10
C ASP A 345 13.04 11.66 -1.27
N GLN A 346 13.58 12.77 -1.77
CA GLN A 346 14.52 13.62 -1.02
C GLN A 346 13.94 14.08 0.32
N SER A 347 12.66 14.43 0.36
CA SER A 347 11.96 14.86 1.58
C SER A 347 11.49 13.72 2.48
N SER A 348 11.54 12.47 2.01
CA SER A 348 11.05 11.30 2.76
C SER A 348 11.89 10.95 3.98
N ASN A 349 11.23 10.27 4.93
CA ASN A 349 11.86 9.72 6.11
C ASN A 349 12.86 8.62 5.71
N LYS A 350 14.15 8.85 6.04
CA LYS A 350 15.26 7.96 5.67
C LYS A 350 15.41 6.83 6.69
N VAL A 351 14.53 5.84 6.57
CA VAL A 351 14.54 4.62 7.40
C VAL A 351 15.57 3.62 6.89
N PHE A 352 15.69 3.49 5.57
CA PHE A 352 16.61 2.58 4.90
C PHE A 352 17.82 3.37 4.38
N THR A 353 19.02 3.10 4.90
CA THR A 353 20.25 3.79 4.47
C THR A 353 20.68 3.31 3.08
N GLU A 354 21.40 4.16 2.34
CA GLU A 354 21.94 3.75 1.02
C GLU A 354 22.89 2.56 1.11
N GLU A 355 23.65 2.46 2.21
CA GLU A 355 24.48 1.30 2.50
C GLU A 355 23.63 0.03 2.67
N PHE A 356 22.55 0.08 3.46
CA PHE A 356 21.62 -1.03 3.63
C PHE A 356 21.06 -1.49 2.27
N LYS A 357 20.54 -0.55 1.47
CA LYS A 357 19.96 -0.84 0.16
C LYS A 357 20.97 -1.48 -0.80
N LYS A 358 22.19 -0.93 -0.86
CA LYS A 358 23.24 -1.41 -1.76
C LYS A 358 23.72 -2.81 -1.36
N ASN A 359 23.92 -3.06 -0.07
CA ASN A 359 24.34 -4.37 0.44
C ASN A 359 23.26 -5.42 0.15
N LEU A 360 21.99 -5.09 0.38
CA LEU A 360 20.88 -5.96 0.04
C LEU A 360 20.86 -6.29 -1.47
N PHE A 361 20.97 -5.27 -2.33
CA PHE A 361 20.99 -5.46 -3.77
C PHE A 361 22.12 -6.38 -4.25
N ILE A 362 23.32 -6.22 -3.70
CA ILE A 362 24.48 -7.08 -3.99
C ILE A 362 24.19 -8.53 -3.56
N ASN A 363 23.64 -8.72 -2.36
CA ASN A 363 23.35 -10.05 -1.82
C ASN A 363 22.25 -10.76 -2.63
N MET A 364 21.20 -10.05 -3.03
CA MET A 364 20.15 -10.60 -3.90
C MET A 364 20.69 -11.03 -5.26
N LYS A 365 21.56 -10.21 -5.89
CA LYS A 365 22.20 -10.58 -7.16
C LYS A 365 23.07 -11.81 -7.04
N LYS A 366 23.81 -11.96 -5.94
CA LYS A 366 24.62 -13.15 -5.68
C LYS A 366 23.73 -14.39 -5.53
N ALA A 367 22.66 -14.30 -4.75
CA ALA A 367 21.73 -15.41 -4.53
C ALA A 367 21.05 -15.89 -5.83
N GLN A 368 20.80 -15.00 -6.80
CA GLN A 368 20.25 -15.35 -8.11
C GLN A 368 21.27 -15.95 -9.09
N SER A 369 22.57 -15.88 -8.76
CA SER A 369 23.68 -16.36 -9.61
C SER A 369 24.29 -17.69 -9.16
N THR A 370 23.90 -18.16 -7.97
CA THR A 370 24.13 -19.50 -7.41
C THR A 370 22.89 -20.34 -7.60
#